data_AF-A0A6B2VG08-F1
#
_entry.id   AF-A0A6B2VG08-F1
#
_cell.length_a   1.000
_cell.length_b   1.000
_cell.length_c   1.000
_cell.angle_alpha   90.00
_cell.angle_beta   90.00
_cell.angle_gamma   90.00
#
_symmetry.space_group_name_H-M   'P 1'
#
loop_
_entity.id
_entity.type
_entity.pdbx_description
1 polymer ?
#
loop_
_entity_poly.entity_id
_entity_poly.type
_entity_poly.pdbx_seq_one_letter_code
_entity_poly.pdbx_strand_id
1 'polypeptide(L)' 'LAGHRAVGQLVLVRPEFAHTPVTSRLLGEGAALVPLAGPAALVSAVAPDALRLRRLLDAALDELEAALGGPPEELR' A
#
# COMPACT_ATOMS: atom_id res chain seq x y z
N LEU A 1 8.60 -13.19 12.90
CA LEU A 1 8.64 -12.51 11.58
C LEU A 1 9.78 -13.03 10.69
N ALA A 2 10.11 -14.33 10.69
CA ALA A 2 11.14 -14.92 9.79
C ALA A 2 12.48 -14.15 9.67
N GLY A 3 12.97 -13.55 10.77
CA GLY A 3 14.19 -12.73 10.76
C GLY A 3 14.00 -11.24 10.42
N HIS A 4 12.82 -10.82 9.97
CA HIS A 4 12.45 -9.40 9.88
C HIS A 4 12.26 -8.78 11.28
N ARG A 5 12.64 -7.51 11.41
CA ARG A 5 12.64 -6.79 12.71
C ARG A 5 11.75 -5.54 12.69
N ALA A 6 11.33 -5.12 11.50
CA ALA A 6 10.40 -4.01 11.31
C ALA A 6 9.10 -4.53 10.70
N VAL A 7 7.98 -4.02 11.19
CA VAL A 7 6.63 -4.30 10.69
C VAL A 7 5.86 -2.99 10.64
N GLY A 8 5.03 -2.82 9.63
CA GLY A 8 4.25 -1.60 9.44
C GLY A 8 3.07 -1.82 8.52
N GLN A 9 2.14 -0.88 8.58
CA GLN A 9 0.93 -0.91 7.77
C GLN A 9 0.63 0.48 7.22
N LEU A 10 0.01 0.51 6.05
CA LEU A 10 -0.51 1.71 5.41
C LEU A 10 -1.97 1.45 5.02
N VAL A 11 -2.85 2.39 5.36
CA VAL A 11 -4.25 2.36 4.95
C VAL A 11 -4.48 3.52 4.00
N LEU A 12 -4.95 3.22 2.79
CA LEU A 12 -5.30 4.21 1.79
C LEU A 12 -6.82 4.22 1.61
N VAL A 13 -7.43 5.40 1.77
CA VAL A 13 -8.87 5.62 1.59
C VAL A 13 -9.07 6.52 0.38
N ARG A 14 -9.77 6.01 -0.63
CA ARG A 14 -10.01 6.66 -1.92
C ARG A 14 -11.39 6.28 -2.44
N PRO A 15 -12.30 7.23 -2.70
CA PRO A 15 -13.67 6.94 -3.18
C PRO A 15 -13.73 5.98 -4.37
N GLU A 16 -12.71 6.05 -5.24
CA GLU A 16 -12.52 5.19 -6.41
C GLU A 16 -12.56 3.70 -6.04
N PHE A 17 -12.06 3.33 -4.86
CA PHE A 17 -12.08 1.95 -4.38
C PHE A 17 -13.49 1.41 -4.08
N ALA A 18 -14.50 2.27 -3.91
CA ALA A 18 -15.90 1.83 -3.79
C ALA A 18 -16.44 1.23 -5.10
N HIS A 19 -15.94 1.72 -6.24
CA HIS A 19 -16.38 1.31 -7.57
C HIS A 19 -15.39 0.33 -8.20
N THR A 20 -14.11 0.50 -7.91
CA THR A 20 -13.01 -0.32 -8.39
C THR A 20 -12.15 -0.78 -7.21
N PRO A 21 -12.61 -1.80 -6.45
CA PRO A 21 -11.84 -2.31 -5.33
C PRO A 21 -10.48 -2.84 -5.78
N VAL A 22 -9.45 -2.65 -4.95
CA VAL A 22 -8.16 -3.27 -5.19
C VAL A 22 -8.25 -4.79 -5.10
N THR A 23 -7.53 -5.49 -5.97
CA THR A 23 -7.38 -6.94 -5.85
C THR A 23 -6.30 -7.28 -4.82
N SER A 24 -6.60 -8.25 -3.95
CA SER A 24 -5.60 -8.79 -3.03
C SER A 24 -4.40 -9.34 -3.79
N ARG A 25 -3.19 -8.88 -3.44
CA ARG A 25 -1.94 -9.36 -4.07
C ARG A 25 -0.74 -9.19 -3.15
N LEU A 26 0.31 -9.96 -3.40
CA LEU A 26 1.62 -9.70 -2.81
C LEU A 26 2.27 -8.52 -3.52
N LEU A 27 2.94 -7.67 -2.73
CA LEU A 27 3.77 -6.56 -3.18
C LEU A 27 5.22 -6.93 -2.88
N GLY A 28 5.86 -7.63 -3.82
CA GLY A 28 7.17 -8.24 -3.61
C GLY A 28 7.16 -9.30 -2.50
N GLU A 29 8.31 -9.52 -1.87
CA GLU A 29 8.49 -10.61 -0.88
C GLU A 29 8.04 -10.25 0.54
N GLY A 30 7.83 -8.96 0.84
CA GLY A 30 7.67 -8.46 2.20
C GLY A 30 6.36 -7.74 2.48
N ALA A 31 5.47 -7.59 1.49
CA ALA A 31 4.24 -6.85 1.67
C ALA A 31 3.04 -7.52 0.99
N ALA A 32 1.86 -7.28 1.54
CA ALA A 32 0.59 -7.76 1.01
C ALA A 32 -0.42 -6.61 0.97
N LEU A 33 -1.11 -6.48 -0.16
CA LEU A 33 -2.23 -5.59 -0.37
C LEU A 33 -3.54 -6.36 -0.15
N VAL A 34 -4.45 -5.79 0.63
CA VAL A 34 -5.74 -6.37 0.96
C VAL A 34 -6.83 -5.30 0.83
N PRO A 35 -7.93 -5.55 0.09
CA PRO A 35 -9.07 -4.65 0.10
C PRO A 35 -9.75 -4.66 1.48
N LEU A 36 -10.22 -3.50 1.94
CA LEU A 36 -11.02 -3.38 3.15
C LEU A 36 -12.50 -3.20 2.79
N ALA A 37 -13.38 -3.40 3.76
CA ALA A 37 -14.78 -3.03 3.60
C ALA A 37 -14.89 -1.50 3.43
N GLY A 38 -15.53 -1.06 2.35
CA GLY A 38 -15.63 0.35 1.97
C GLY A 38 -14.51 0.80 1.02
N PRO A 39 -14.37 2.12 0.77
CA PRO A 39 -13.44 2.69 -0.21
C PRO A 39 -11.98 2.70 0.31
N ALA A 40 -11.47 1.56 0.76
CA ALA A 40 -10.18 1.48 1.42
C ALA A 40 -9.37 0.23 1.05
N ALA A 41 -8.05 0.40 1.09
CA ALA A 41 -7.06 -0.65 0.90
C ALA A 41 -6.06 -0.66 2.07
N LEU A 42 -5.61 -1.83 2.46
CA LEU A 42 -4.57 -2.06 3.47
C LEU A 42 -3.33 -2.64 2.81
N VAL A 43 -2.18 -2.05 3.09
CA VAL A 43 -0.87 -2.67 2.88
C VAL A 43 -0.31 -3.09 4.23
N SER A 44 0.06 -4.35 4.36
CA SER A 44 0.80 -4.88 5.51
C SER A 44 2.18 -5.32 5.08
N ALA A 45 3.22 -4.84 5.75
CA ALA A 45 4.61 -5.08 5.34
C ALA A 45 5.51 -5.48 6.51
N VAL A 46 6.50 -6.32 6.21
CA VAL A 46 7.60 -6.71 7.09
C VAL A 46 8.93 -6.48 6.39
N ALA A 47 9.95 -6.06 7.14
CA ALA A 47 11.27 -5.79 6.60
C ALA A 47 12.40 -6.05 7.63
N PRO A 48 13.65 -6.24 7.18
CA PRO A 48 14.80 -6.40 8.07
C PRO A 48 15.05 -5.18 8.98
N ASP A 49 14.69 -3.98 8.51
CA ASP A 49 14.89 -2.71 9.21
C ASP A 49 13.83 -1.66 8.82
N ALA A 50 13.81 -0.55 9.55
CA ALA A 50 12.83 0.52 9.39
C ALA A 50 12.99 1.30 8.07
N LEU A 51 14.22 1.41 7.53
CA LEU A 51 14.45 2.13 6.28
C LEU A 51 13.88 1.35 5.09
N ARG A 52 14.10 0.03 5.06
CA ARG A 52 13.50 -0.84 4.05
C ARG A 52 11.99 -0.93 4.21
N LEU A 53 11.47 -0.96 5.44
CA LEU A 53 10.02 -0.90 5.68
C LEU A 53 9.42 0.37 5.09
N ARG A 54 10.03 1.54 5.34
CA ARG A 54 9.59 2.82 4.79
C ARG A 54 9.53 2.77 3.27
N ARG A 55 10.60 2.36 2.61
CA ARG A 55 10.65 2.26 1.13
C ARG A 55 9.60 1.31 0.56
N LEU A 56 9.33 0.19 1.23
CA LEU A 56 8.28 -0.75 0.81
C LEU A 56 6.89 -0.11 0.90
N LEU A 57 6.60 0.62 1.98
CA LEU A 57 5.30 1.29 2.15
C LEU A 57 5.14 2.46 1.18
N ASP A 58 6.20 3.23 0.93
CA ASP A 58 6.17 4.35 -0.02
C ASP A 58 5.97 3.84 -1.46
N ALA A 59 6.70 2.79 -1.89
CA ALA A 59 6.49 2.18 -3.20
C ALA A 59 5.08 1.59 -3.37
N ALA A 60 4.53 0.99 -2.31
CA ALA A 60 3.16 0.49 -2.34
C ALA A 60 2.13 1.62 -2.47
N LEU A 61 2.38 2.79 -1.86
CA LEU A 61 1.54 3.96 -2.04
C LEU A 61 1.59 4.48 -3.48
N ASP A 62 2.80 4.62 -4.04
CA ASP A 62 3.00 5.07 -5.42
C ASP A 62 2.30 4.15 -6.44
N GLU A 63 2.39 2.83 -6.25
CA GLU A 63 1.68 1.85 -7.09
C GLU A 63 0.16 2.00 -7.01
N LEU A 64 -0.37 2.23 -5.81
CA LEU A 64 -1.81 2.38 -5.60
C LEU A 64 -2.35 3.68 -6.20
N GLU A 65 -1.64 4.79 -6.04
CA GLU A 65 -2.02 6.07 -6.65
C GLU A 65 -1.89 6.03 -8.18
N ALA A 66 -0.85 5.37 -8.72
CA ALA A 66 -0.71 5.16 -10.15
C ALA A 66 -1.88 4.33 -10.73
N ALA A 67 -2.32 3.30 -10.02
CA ALA A 67 -3.46 2.47 -10.43
C ALA A 67 -4.80 3.23 -10.44
N LEU A 68 -4.90 4.34 -9.70
CA LEU A 68 -6.09 5.18 -9.64
C LEU A 68 -6.13 6.27 -10.73
N GLY A 69 -5.05 6.49 -11.48
CA GLY A 69 -4.98 7.50 -12.55
C GLY A 69 -3.82 8.49 -12.48
N GLY A 70 -2.83 8.28 -11.61
CA GLY A 70 -1.65 9.15 -11.47
C GLY A 70 -1.82 10.22 -10.38
N PRO A 71 -0.72 10.87 -9.92
CA PRO A 71 -0.75 11.76 -8.77
C PRO A 71 -1.75 12.91 -8.99
N PRO A 72 -2.37 13.46 -7.92
CA PRO A 72 -3.20 14.64 -8.06
C PRO A 72 -2.36 15.72 -8.77
N GLU A 73 -2.88 16.27 -9.86
CA GLU A 73 -2.32 17.51 -10.41
C GLU A 73 -2.16 18.47 -9.24
N GLU A 74 -0.90 18.90 -9.01
CA GLU A 74 -0.55 19.86 -7.99
C GLU A 74 -1.56 21.00 -8.01
N LEU A 75 -2.19 21.21 -6.85
CA LEU A 75 -3.10 22.29 -6.59
C LEU A 75 -2.44 23.61 -7.02
N ARG A 76 -3.00 24.20 -8.08
CA ARG A 76 -2.79 25.58 -8.51
C ARG A 76 -3.06 26.57 -7.37
#